data_AF-C5B8I9-F1
#
_entry.id   AF-C5B8I9-F1
#
_cell.length_a   1.000
_cell.length_b   1.000
_cell.length_c   1.000
_cell.angle_alpha   90.00
_cell.angle_beta   90.00
_cell.angle_gamma   90.00
#
_symmetry.space_group_name_H-M   'P 1'
#
loop_
_entity.id
_entity.type
_entity.pdbx_description
1 polymer ?
#
loop_
_entity_poly.entity_id
_entity_poly.type
_entity_poly.pdbx_seq_one_letter_code
_entity_poly.pdbx_strand_id
1 'polypeptide(L)' 'MSHGPRPPINLDLDLLRTFVAVADVKTFAAAATRVQRTQSAVSQQMQRLELLVGKELFARKGRNKSR' A
#
# COMPACT_ATOMS: atom_id res chain seq x y z
N MET A 1 -8.09 15.57 24.18
CA MET A 1 -7.10 14.74 23.47
C MET A 1 -6.49 15.60 22.36
N SER A 2 -5.30 16.14 22.59
CA SER A 2 -4.67 17.10 21.67
C SER A 2 -3.98 16.35 20.52
N HIS A 3 -4.56 16.38 19.32
CA HIS A 3 -3.81 16.05 18.11
C HIS A 3 -3.17 17.34 17.61
N GLY A 4 -1.96 17.63 18.10
CA GLY A 4 -1.12 18.66 17.49
C GLY A 4 -0.96 18.41 15.98
N PRO A 5 -0.69 19.45 15.17
CA PRO A 5 -0.57 19.29 13.73
C PRO A 5 0.49 18.24 13.42
N ARG A 6 0.08 17.15 12.76
CA ARG A 6 1.05 16.17 12.25
C ARG A 6 1.92 16.90 11.22
N PRO A 7 3.26 16.80 11.33
CA PRO A 7 4.14 17.43 10.37
C PRO A 7 3.77 16.94 8.95
N PRO A 8 3.88 17.81 7.93
CA PRO A 8 3.56 17.42 6.56
C PRO A 8 4.45 16.25 6.15
N ILE A 9 3.83 15.11 5.85
CA ILE A 9 4.52 13.94 5.30
C ILE A 9 4.63 14.09 3.79
N ASN A 10 5.84 13.92 3.24
CA ASN A 10 6.02 13.89 1.80
C ASN A 10 5.69 12.49 1.28
N LEU A 11 4.71 12.41 0.37
CA LEU A 11 4.30 11.16 -0.25
C LEU A 11 4.91 11.07 -1.64
N ASP A 12 5.72 10.04 -1.85
CA ASP A 12 6.28 9.75 -3.16
C ASP A 12 5.16 9.35 -4.14
N LEU A 13 5.11 10.01 -5.29
CA LEU A 13 4.12 9.75 -6.34
C LEU A 13 4.16 8.30 -6.83
N ASP A 14 5.33 7.64 -6.79
CA ASP A 14 5.43 6.24 -7.14
C ASP A 14 4.65 5.34 -6.16
N LEU A 15 4.64 5.68 -4.87
CA LEU A 15 3.85 4.95 -3.88
C LEU A 15 2.35 5.16 -4.12
N LEU A 16 1.95 6.38 -4.46
CA LEU A 16 0.56 6.72 -4.75
C LEU A 16 0.06 6.05 -6.04
N ARG A 17 0.88 6.01 -7.08
CA ARG A 17 0.56 5.30 -8.34
C ARG A 17 0.35 3.81 -8.10
N THR A 18 1.24 3.19 -7.33
CA THR A 18 1.10 1.78 -6.97
C THR A 18 -0.14 1.55 -6.10
N PHE A 19 -0.44 2.46 -5.17
CA PHE A 19 -1.65 2.38 -4.34
C PHE A 19 -2.93 2.39 -5.18
N VAL A 20 -3.06 3.36 -6.10
CA VAL A 20 -4.21 3.43 -7.03
C VAL A 20 -4.30 2.16 -7.88
N ALA A 21 -3.16 1.67 -8.39
CA ALA A 21 -3.15 0.44 -9.17
C ALA A 21 -3.65 -0.77 -8.37
N VAL A 22 -3.24 -0.93 -7.11
CA VAL A 22 -3.72 -2.01 -6.22
C VAL A 22 -5.20 -1.84 -5.89
N ALA A 23 -5.67 -0.61 -5.65
CA ALA A 23 -7.08 -0.33 -5.38
C ALA A 23 -7.99 -0.69 -6.57
N ASP A 24 -7.55 -0.39 -7.80
CA ASP A 24 -8.29 -0.68 -9.03
C ASP A 24 -8.41 -2.19 -9.31
N VAL A 25 -7.28 -2.91 -9.23
CA VAL A 25 -7.20 -4.32 -9.66
C VAL A 25 -7.36 -5.33 -8.51
N LYS A 26 -7.47 -4.84 -7.28
CA LYS A 26 -7.73 -5.58 -6.02
C LYS A 26 -6.70 -6.66 -5.65
N THR A 27 -5.65 -6.87 -6.45
CA THR A 27 -4.59 -7.84 -6.17
C THR A 27 -3.21 -7.25 -6.43
N PHE A 28 -2.24 -7.61 -5.59
CA PHE A 28 -0.86 -7.11 -5.69
C PHE A 28 -0.15 -7.61 -6.96
N ALA A 29 -0.49 -8.82 -7.43
CA ALA A 29 0.07 -9.38 -8.65
C ALA A 29 -0.40 -8.63 -9.91
N ALA A 30 -1.70 -8.37 -10.05
CA ALA A 30 -2.21 -7.61 -11.19
C ALA A 30 -1.77 -6.14 -11.16
N ALA A 31 -1.63 -5.55 -9.97
CA ALA A 31 -1.08 -4.20 -9.82
C ALA A 31 0.37 -4.12 -10.30
N ALA A 32 1.18 -5.13 -9.95
CA ALA A 32 2.58 -5.22 -10.36
C ALA A 32 2.73 -5.22 -11.88
N THR A 33 1.89 -5.98 -12.60
CA THR A 33 1.83 -5.94 -14.07
C THR A 33 1.48 -4.54 -14.59
N ARG A 34 0.49 -3.87 -13.98
CA ARG A 34 0.05 -2.53 -14.41
C ARG A 34 1.10 -1.43 -14.21
N VAL A 35 1.89 -1.51 -13.14
CA VAL A 35 2.96 -0.53 -12.85
C VAL A 35 4.34 -0.96 -13.34
N GLN A 36 4.44 -2.07 -14.09
CA GLN A 36 5.70 -2.63 -14.59
C GLN A 36 6.73 -2.87 -13.46
N ARG A 37 6.28 -3.44 -12.34
CA ARG A 37 7.13 -3.81 -11.19
C ARG A 37 6.92 -5.28 -10.85
N THR A 38 7.77 -5.82 -9.98
CA THR A 38 7.54 -7.15 -9.39
C THR A 38 6.49 -7.08 -8.28
N GLN A 39 5.82 -8.20 -8.00
CA GLN A 39 4.86 -8.28 -6.88
C GLN A 39 5.52 -8.02 -5.52
N SER A 40 6.80 -8.37 -5.35
CA SER A 40 7.58 -8.05 -4.16
C SER A 40 7.86 -6.55 -4.03
N ALA A 41 8.15 -5.85 -5.13
CA ALA A 41 8.35 -4.40 -5.12
C ALA A 41 7.05 -3.66 -4.79
N VAL A 42 5.91 -4.08 -5.36
CA VAL A 42 4.59 -3.54 -5.01
C VAL A 42 4.30 -3.74 -3.52
N SER A 43 4.56 -4.94 -2.99
CA SER A 43 4.40 -5.23 -1.56
C SER A 43 5.22 -4.29 -0.66
N GLN A 44 6.51 -4.10 -0.98
CA GLN A 44 7.38 -3.19 -0.23
C GLN A 44 6.93 -1.73 -0.33
N GLN A 45 6.46 -1.29 -1.50
CA GLN A 45 5.92 0.05 -1.68
C GLN A 45 4.65 0.27 -0.83
N MET A 46 3.74 -0.71 -0.77
CA MET A 46 2.54 -0.59 0.06
C MET A 46 2.89 -0.59 1.55
N GLN A 47 3.80 -1.46 2.00
CA GLN A 47 4.29 -1.44 3.39
C GLN A 47 4.89 -0.09 3.75
N ARG A 48 5.72 0.48 2.87
CA ARG A 48 6.30 1.82 3.08
C ARG A 48 5.22 2.89 3.16
N LEU A 49 4.21 2.85 2.30
CA LEU A 49 3.12 3.81 2.32
C LEU A 49 2.29 3.71 3.61
N GLU A 50 1.97 2.50 4.06
CA GLU A 50 1.28 2.25 5.33
C GLU A 50 2.05 2.82 6.53
N LEU A 51 3.38 2.68 6.54
CA LEU A 51 4.26 3.27 7.55
C LEU A 51 4.21 4.81 7.53
N LEU A 52 4.26 5.43 6.35
CA LEU A 52 4.19 6.89 6.21
C LEU A 52 2.85 7.45 6.66
N VAL A 53 1.75 6.76 6.36
CA VAL A 53 0.38 7.20 6.69
C VAL A 53 0.01 6.80 8.14
N GLY A 54 0.73 5.86 8.74
CA GLY A 54 0.49 5.33 10.07
C GLY A 54 -0.78 4.48 10.17
N LYS A 55 -1.20 3.88 9.05
CA LYS A 55 -2.43 3.08 8.95
C LYS A 55 -2.26 1.96 7.93
N GLU A 56 -2.89 0.82 8.19
CA GLU A 56 -3.07 -0.21 7.19
C GLU A 56 -3.99 0.31 6.07
N LEU A 57 -3.57 0.13 4.83
CA LEU A 57 -4.29 0.61 3.64
C LEU A 57 -5.01 -0.53 2.93
N PHE A 58 -4.53 -1.77 3.11
CA PHE A 58 -5.16 -2.96 2.55
C PHE A 58 -5.37 -4.02 3.62
N ALA A 59 -6.60 -4.55 3.70
CA ALA A 59 -6.86 -5.70 4.54
C ALA A 59 -6.06 -6.91 4.04
N ARG A 60 -5.24 -7.50 4.90
CA ARG A 60 -4.58 -8.77 4.61
C ARG A 60 -5.65 -9.85 4.55
N LYS A 61 -6.14 -10.17 3.35
CA LYS A 61 -6.79 -11.48 3.11
C LYS A 61 -5.71 -12.54 3.18
N GLY A 62 -5.30 -12.89 4.40
CA GLY A 62 -4.64 -14.15 4.64
C GLY A 62 -5.52 -15.25 4.07
N ARG A 63 -4.94 -16.20 3.36
CA ARG A 63 -5.58 -17.51 3.20
C ARG A 63 -5.92 -17.93 4.62
N ASN A 64 -7.20 -17.88 4.97
CA ASN A 64 -7.70 -18.53 6.17
C ASN A 64 -7.31 -19.99 6.00
N LYS A 65 -6.19 -20.40 6.62
CA LYS A 65 -5.99 -21.81 6.93
C LYS A 65 -6.98 -22.04 8.07
N SER A 66 -8.25 -22.25 7.71
CA SER A 66 -9.22 -22.83 8.61
C SER A 66 -8.63 -24.16 9.06
N ARG A 67 -8.14 -24.19 10.29
CA ARG A 67 -7.92 -25.37 11.10
C ARG A 67 -8.15 -24.99 12.55
#